data_AF-A0A4Y9UBZ4-F1
#
_entry.id   AF-A0A4Y9UBZ4-F1
#
_cell.length_a   1.000
_cell.length_b   1.000
_cell.length_c   1.000
_cell.angle_alpha   90.00
_cell.angle_beta   90.00
_cell.angle_gamma   90.00
#
_symmetry.space_group_name_H-M   'P 1'
#
loop_
_entity.id
_entity.type
_entity.pdbx_description
1 polymer ?
#
loop_
_entity_poly.entity_id
_entity_poly.type
_entity_poly.pdbx_seq_one_letter_code
_entity_poly.pdbx_strand_id
1 'polypeptide(L)'
;MTNDAALTRRRSDNTHQKTWQIYFGDVRVGTIGSRAGVPTAADQWGWPCGFYPGLEPGQHRNGTAETFEAAREEFESAWSELLPCIPDSAFAEWRNDRDWRAEMKAKRARGEKLDSEIRNTLMRCVCGTVFDSWKPVESYPHRAHIYAAQAGKIYR
;
A
#
# COMPACT_ATOMS: atom_id res chain seq x y z
N MET A 1 15.47 -15.81 -14.10
CA MET A 1 14.35 -16.28 -14.94
C MET A 1 14.03 -15.16 -15.90
N THR A 2 13.98 -15.40 -17.21
CA THR A 2 13.62 -14.37 -18.20
C THR A 2 12.11 -14.12 -18.12
N ASN A 3 11.74 -13.00 -17.50
CA ASN A 3 10.38 -12.53 -17.31
C ASN A 3 9.82 -11.99 -18.65
N ASP A 4 9.39 -12.89 -19.54
CA ASP A 4 8.94 -12.60 -20.91
C ASP A 4 7.40 -12.45 -21.04
N ALA A 5 6.73 -12.05 -19.95
CA ALA A 5 5.27 -11.92 -19.94
C ALA A 5 4.80 -10.62 -20.63
N ALA A 6 3.90 -10.72 -21.60
CA ALA A 6 3.32 -9.54 -22.24
C ALA A 6 2.44 -8.75 -21.24
N LEU A 7 2.43 -7.42 -21.39
CA LEU A 7 1.56 -6.54 -20.61
C LEU A 7 0.09 -6.76 -20.99
N THR A 8 -0.77 -6.91 -19.98
CA THR A 8 -2.23 -6.99 -20.16
C THR A 8 -2.90 -5.80 -19.48
N ARG A 9 -4.09 -5.45 -19.93
CA ARG A 9 -4.84 -4.31 -19.38
C ARG A 9 -6.26 -4.69 -18.99
N ARG A 10 -6.75 -4.10 -17.90
CA ARG A 10 -8.13 -4.24 -17.43
C ARG A 10 -8.72 -2.87 -17.17
N ARG A 11 -9.91 -2.61 -17.69
CA ARG A 11 -10.59 -1.33 -17.45
C ARG A 11 -11.08 -1.27 -16.01
N SER A 12 -10.83 -0.17 -15.30
CA SER A 12 -11.39 0.04 -13.97
C SER A 12 -12.88 0.36 -14.08
N ASP A 13 -13.66 -0.14 -13.12
CA ASP A 13 -15.07 0.19 -12.98
C ASP A 13 -15.23 1.57 -12.33
N ASN A 14 -15.03 2.63 -13.14
CA ASN A 14 -15.26 4.01 -12.75
C ASN A 14 -15.97 4.74 -13.90
N THR A 15 -17.23 5.12 -13.67
CA THR A 15 -18.06 5.81 -14.67
C THR A 15 -17.54 7.21 -15.01
N HIS A 16 -16.81 7.85 -14.09
CA HIS A 16 -16.37 9.25 -14.23
C HIS A 16 -15.00 9.40 -14.89
N GLN A 17 -14.22 8.32 -15.03
CA GLN A 17 -12.86 8.38 -15.54
C GLN A 17 -12.48 7.12 -16.31
N LYS A 18 -11.90 7.31 -17.50
CA LYS A 18 -11.36 6.20 -18.28
C LYS A 18 -9.99 5.85 -17.73
N THR A 19 -9.92 4.81 -16.90
CA THR A 19 -8.67 4.29 -16.35
C THR A 19 -8.48 2.81 -16.67
N TRP A 20 -7.28 2.46 -17.09
CA TRP A 20 -6.82 1.11 -17.35
C TRP A 20 -5.78 0.73 -16.32
N GLN A 21 -5.97 -0.41 -15.67
CA GLN A 21 -4.95 -1.05 -14.84
C GLN A 21 -4.08 -1.92 -15.72
N ILE A 22 -2.76 -1.75 -15.65
CA ILE A 22 -1.79 -2.47 -16.46
C ILE A 22 -1.13 -3.56 -15.60
N TYR A 23 -1.00 -4.75 -16.17
CA TYR A 23 -0.53 -5.95 -15.49
C TYR A 23 0.62 -6.59 -16.24
N PHE A 24 1.65 -6.98 -15.49
CA PHE A 24 2.70 -7.89 -15.93
C PHE A 24 2.48 -9.23 -15.25
N GLY A 25 2.02 -10.23 -15.99
CA GLY A 25 1.49 -11.46 -15.39
C GLY A 25 0.33 -11.15 -14.44
N ASP A 26 0.52 -11.45 -13.15
CA ASP A 26 -0.46 -11.23 -12.09
C ASP A 26 -0.21 -9.95 -11.26
N VAL A 27 0.88 -9.23 -11.53
CA VAL A 27 1.29 -8.03 -10.81
C VAL A 27 0.76 -6.78 -11.49
N ARG A 28 0.09 -5.89 -10.75
CA ARG A 28 -0.37 -4.60 -11.29
C ARG A 28 0.79 -3.62 -11.27
N VAL A 29 1.35 -3.34 -12.44
CA VAL A 29 2.58 -2.56 -12.64
C VAL A 29 2.33 -1.10 -13.00
N GLY A 30 1.08 -0.67 -13.00
CA GLY A 30 0.74 0.73 -13.20
C GLY A 30 -0.68 0.94 -13.67
N THR A 31 -0.95 2.15 -14.13
CA THR A 31 -2.24 2.55 -14.67
C THR A 31 -2.04 3.54 -15.82
N ILE A 32 -2.98 3.55 -16.77
CA ILE A 32 -3.09 4.61 -17.77
C ILE A 32 -4.49 5.19 -17.66
N GLY A 33 -4.62 6.47 -17.36
CA GLY A 33 -5.90 7.09 -17.09
C GLY A 33 -6.06 8.48 -17.70
N SER A 34 -7.30 8.82 -18.06
CA SER A 34 -7.65 10.18 -18.46
C SER A 34 -7.47 11.14 -17.28
N ARG A 35 -6.74 12.24 -17.47
CA ARG A 35 -6.48 13.25 -16.44
C ARG A 35 -7.72 14.12 -16.26
N ALA A 36 -8.22 14.19 -15.03
CA ALA A 36 -9.36 15.03 -14.70
C ALA A 36 -8.90 16.46 -14.41
N GLY A 37 -9.67 17.46 -14.88
CA GLY A 37 -9.45 18.87 -14.53
C GLY A 37 -8.28 19.56 -15.25
N VAL A 38 -7.72 18.95 -16.32
CA VAL A 38 -6.68 19.58 -17.14
C VAL A 38 -7.30 20.34 -18.33
N PRO A 39 -6.69 21.45 -18.79
CA PRO A 39 -7.13 22.13 -20.01
C PRO A 39 -7.11 21.19 -21.22
N THR A 40 -7.99 21.42 -22.20
CA THR A 40 -8.10 20.57 -23.40
C THR A 40 -6.84 20.57 -24.27
N ALA A 41 -6.03 21.64 -24.20
CA ALA A 41 -4.76 21.75 -24.91
C ALA A 41 -3.59 21.05 -24.21
N ALA A 42 -3.78 20.54 -23.00
CA ALA A 42 -2.77 19.78 -22.28
C ALA A 42 -2.89 18.28 -22.61
N ASP A 43 -1.85 17.51 -22.29
CA ASP A 43 -1.90 16.05 -22.34
C ASP A 43 -3.05 15.50 -21.50
N GLN A 44 -3.98 14.82 -22.16
CA GLN A 44 -5.21 14.32 -21.56
C GLN A 44 -5.03 12.98 -20.84
N TRP A 45 -3.93 12.28 -21.06
CA TRP A 45 -3.64 10.98 -20.46
C TRP A 45 -2.42 11.06 -19.56
N GLY A 46 -2.48 10.35 -18.45
CA GLY A 46 -1.38 10.23 -17.50
C GLY A 46 -1.16 8.76 -17.14
N TRP A 47 0.10 8.43 -16.88
CA TRP A 47 0.49 7.07 -16.59
C TRP A 47 1.62 7.02 -15.55
N PRO A 48 1.39 6.39 -14.40
CA PRO A 48 2.47 5.90 -13.54
C PRO A 48 2.82 4.44 -13.88
N CYS A 49 4.11 4.14 -13.97
CA CYS A 49 4.70 2.82 -14.20
C CYS A 49 5.60 2.44 -13.02
N GLY A 50 5.24 1.36 -12.34
CA GLY A 50 5.80 0.94 -11.07
C GLY A 50 4.72 0.36 -10.16
N PHE A 51 5.15 -0.29 -9.08
CA PHE A 51 4.25 -0.87 -8.09
C PHE A 51 4.81 -0.72 -6.69
N TYR A 52 3.95 -0.86 -5.69
CA TYR A 52 4.32 -0.84 -4.28
C TYR A 52 3.43 -1.84 -3.54
N PRO A 53 3.96 -2.57 -2.54
CA PRO A 53 5.37 -2.61 -2.11
C PRO A 53 6.29 -3.38 -3.08
N GLY A 54 7.60 -3.33 -2.85
CA GLY A 54 8.64 -3.97 -3.67
C GLY A 54 9.45 -3.03 -4.56
N LEU A 55 8.89 -1.89 -4.97
CA LEU A 55 9.64 -0.77 -5.58
C LEU A 55 9.39 0.50 -4.80
N GLU A 56 10.45 1.24 -4.54
CA GLU A 56 10.37 2.54 -3.89
C GLU A 56 9.70 3.57 -4.80
N PRO A 57 8.94 4.53 -4.27
CA PRO A 57 8.27 5.56 -5.07
C PRO A 57 9.22 6.34 -6.00
N GLY A 58 10.47 6.55 -5.58
CA GLY A 58 11.50 7.22 -6.40
C GLY A 58 11.98 6.40 -7.60
N GLN A 59 11.68 5.10 -7.64
CA GLN A 59 12.01 4.22 -8.76
C GLN A 59 10.88 4.12 -9.80
N HIS A 60 9.69 4.65 -9.48
CA HIS A 60 8.58 4.65 -10.43
C HIS A 60 8.87 5.61 -11.58
N ARG A 61 8.32 5.31 -12.76
CA ARG A 61 8.33 6.20 -13.94
C ARG A 61 6.94 6.79 -14.08
N ASN A 62 6.85 8.03 -14.55
CA ASN A 62 5.57 8.68 -14.77
C ASN A 62 5.65 9.51 -16.04
N GLY A 63 4.53 9.65 -16.74
CA GLY A 63 4.44 10.51 -17.90
C GLY A 63 3.02 10.94 -18.21
N THR A 64 2.91 11.79 -19.23
CA THR A 64 1.64 12.27 -19.78
C THR A 64 1.71 12.25 -21.29
N ALA A 65 0.57 12.03 -21.93
CA ALA A 65 0.47 12.08 -23.38
C ALA A 65 -0.90 12.60 -23.83
N GLU A 66 -0.96 13.11 -25.05
CA GLU A 66 -2.19 13.63 -25.66
C GLU A 66 -3.25 12.54 -25.84
N THR A 67 -2.83 11.33 -26.26
CA THR A 67 -3.72 10.21 -26.56
C THR A 67 -3.44 9.00 -25.69
N PHE A 68 -4.41 8.08 -25.60
CA PHE A 68 -4.26 6.84 -24.86
C PHE A 68 -3.19 5.93 -25.48
N GLU A 69 -3.14 5.88 -26.80
CA GLU A 69 -2.20 5.08 -27.58
C GLU A 69 -0.77 5.57 -27.38
N ALA A 70 -0.54 6.88 -27.40
CA ALA A 70 0.76 7.47 -27.07
C ALA A 70 1.16 7.17 -25.62
N ALA A 71 0.23 7.36 -24.65
CA ALA A 71 0.48 7.01 -23.26
C ALA A 71 0.81 5.53 -23.07
N ARG A 72 0.22 4.65 -23.88
CA ARG A 72 0.49 3.20 -23.85
C ARG A 72 1.89 2.89 -24.37
N GLU A 73 2.28 3.47 -25.50
CA GLU A 73 3.61 3.25 -26.07
C GLU A 73 4.72 3.73 -25.12
N GLU A 74 4.56 4.93 -24.54
CA GLU A 74 5.49 5.45 -23.54
C GLU A 74 5.53 4.58 -22.28
N PHE A 75 4.38 4.10 -21.81
CA PHE A 75 4.31 3.17 -20.68
C PHE A 75 5.06 1.87 -20.98
N GLU A 76 4.83 1.26 -22.14
CA GLU A 76 5.46 0.00 -22.58
C GLU A 76 7.00 0.19 -22.69
N SER A 77 7.46 1.34 -23.19
CA SER A 77 8.88 1.71 -23.19
C SER A 77 9.44 1.84 -21.77
N ALA A 78 8.78 2.62 -20.92
CA ALA A 78 9.21 2.83 -19.54
C ALA A 78 9.23 1.53 -18.73
N TRP A 79 8.27 0.62 -18.96
CA TRP A 79 8.27 -0.71 -18.35
C TRP A 79 9.45 -1.55 -18.82
N SER A 80 9.75 -1.54 -20.12
CA SER A 80 10.87 -2.30 -20.71
C SER A 80 12.23 -1.84 -20.16
N GLU A 81 12.39 -0.54 -19.89
CA GLU A 81 13.59 0.02 -19.25
C GLU A 81 13.66 -0.32 -17.75
N LEU A 82 12.52 -0.32 -17.06
CA LEU A 82 12.45 -0.55 -15.62
C LEU A 82 12.63 -2.03 -15.27
N LEU A 83 12.01 -2.94 -16.03
CA LEU A 83 11.91 -4.37 -15.75
C LEU A 83 13.25 -5.05 -15.40
N PRO A 84 14.38 -4.80 -16.11
CA PRO A 84 15.67 -5.40 -15.78
C PRO A 84 16.22 -4.98 -14.41
N CYS A 85 15.78 -3.85 -13.86
CA CYS A 85 16.21 -3.35 -12.55
C CYS A 85 15.38 -3.91 -11.38
N ILE A 86 14.28 -4.62 -11.67
CA ILE A 86 13.35 -5.10 -10.64
C ILE A 86 13.78 -6.50 -10.19
N PRO A 87 14.13 -6.70 -8.90
CA PRO A 87 14.44 -8.03 -8.40
C PRO A 87 13.17 -8.89 -8.31
N ASP A 88 13.30 -10.22 -8.50
CA ASP A 88 12.18 -11.16 -8.38
C ASP A 88 11.48 -11.07 -7.01
N SER A 89 12.22 -10.71 -5.96
CA SER A 89 11.68 -10.50 -4.60
C SER A 89 10.68 -9.35 -4.53
N ALA A 90 10.81 -8.31 -5.34
CA ALA A 90 9.87 -7.20 -5.37
C ALA A 90 8.49 -7.66 -5.85
N PHE A 91 8.44 -8.50 -6.88
CA PHE A 91 7.18 -9.09 -7.35
C PHE A 91 6.56 -10.00 -6.28
N ALA A 92 7.36 -10.77 -5.55
CA ALA A 92 6.88 -11.60 -4.45
C ALA A 92 6.32 -10.76 -3.30
N GLU A 93 6.98 -9.68 -2.92
CA GLU A 93 6.51 -8.75 -1.88
C GLU A 93 5.17 -8.13 -2.25
N TRP A 94 5.03 -7.69 -3.50
CA TRP A 94 3.77 -7.16 -4.01
C TRP A 94 2.63 -8.19 -3.93
N ARG A 95 2.90 -9.45 -4.30
CA ARG A 95 1.90 -10.52 -4.21
C ARG A 95 1.48 -10.79 -2.76
N ASN A 96 2.44 -10.81 -1.84
CA ASN A 96 2.17 -10.99 -0.41
C ASN A 96 1.29 -9.86 0.13
N ASP A 97 1.59 -8.60 -0.22
CA ASP A 97 0.77 -7.45 0.17
C ASP A 97 -0.63 -7.50 -0.47
N ARG A 98 -0.75 -7.86 -1.74
CA ARG A 98 -2.04 -8.06 -2.42
C ARG A 98 -2.90 -9.08 -1.67
N ASP A 99 -2.33 -10.23 -1.37
CA ASP A 99 -3.06 -11.34 -0.75
C ASP A 99 -3.42 -11.01 0.71
N TRP A 100 -2.51 -10.36 1.46
CA TRP A 100 -2.79 -9.83 2.79
C TRP A 100 -3.93 -8.80 2.78
N ARG A 101 -3.92 -7.84 1.85
CA ARG A 101 -5.02 -6.85 1.70
C ARG A 101 -6.34 -7.53 1.36
N ALA A 102 -6.32 -8.57 0.52
CA ALA A 102 -7.51 -9.34 0.19
C ALA A 102 -8.06 -10.07 1.42
N GLU A 103 -7.20 -10.68 2.24
CA GLU A 103 -7.58 -11.30 3.51
C GLU A 103 -8.20 -10.28 4.48
N MET A 104 -7.56 -9.11 4.66
CA MET A 104 -8.08 -8.04 5.53
C MET A 104 -9.45 -7.54 5.04
N LYS A 105 -9.62 -7.38 3.72
CA LYS A 105 -10.91 -7.00 3.13
C LYS A 105 -11.96 -8.10 3.36
N ALA A 106 -11.59 -9.37 3.24
CA ALA A 106 -12.49 -10.50 3.49
C ALA A 106 -12.93 -10.57 4.96
N LYS A 107 -12.02 -10.37 5.92
CA LYS A 107 -12.36 -10.26 7.36
C LYS A 107 -13.40 -9.17 7.60
N ARG A 108 -13.14 -7.96 7.10
CA ARG A 108 -14.09 -6.84 7.22
C ARG A 108 -15.42 -7.11 6.54
N ALA A 109 -15.44 -7.77 5.39
CA ALA A 109 -16.68 -8.14 4.69
C ALA A 109 -17.55 -9.13 5.49
N ARG A 110 -16.94 -9.96 6.34
CA ARG A 110 -17.65 -10.82 7.31
C ARG A 110 -18.12 -10.07 8.56
N GLY A 111 -17.80 -8.78 8.71
CA GLY A 111 -18.09 -7.98 9.90
C GLY A 111 -17.12 -8.21 11.06
N GLU A 112 -16.00 -8.91 10.81
CA GLU A 112 -14.95 -9.11 11.81
C GLU A 112 -14.07 -7.86 11.91
N LYS A 113 -13.64 -7.54 13.13
CA LYS A 113 -12.61 -6.51 13.36
C LYS A 113 -11.24 -7.07 13.00
N LEU A 114 -10.39 -6.23 12.43
CA LEU A 114 -8.97 -6.56 12.32
C LEU A 114 -8.30 -6.56 13.70
N ASP A 115 -7.23 -7.32 13.87
CA ASP A 115 -6.48 -7.34 15.13
C ASP A 115 -6.00 -5.93 15.54
N SER A 116 -5.65 -5.10 14.56
CA SER A 116 -5.28 -3.69 14.77
C SER A 116 -6.44 -2.80 15.22
N GLU A 117 -7.68 -3.22 14.99
CA GLU A 117 -8.91 -2.53 15.40
C GLU A 117 -9.46 -3.06 16.74
N ILE A 118 -8.99 -4.24 17.18
CA ILE A 118 -9.27 -4.76 18.50
C ILE A 118 -8.45 -3.94 19.49
N ARG A 119 -9.16 -3.16 20.32
CA ARG A 119 -8.54 -2.32 21.33
C ARG A 119 -7.74 -3.20 22.29
N ASN A 120 -6.42 -3.09 22.23
CA ASN A 120 -5.56 -3.80 23.17
C ASN A 120 -5.60 -3.07 24.52
N THR A 121 -6.07 -3.75 25.55
CA THR A 121 -6.09 -3.25 26.93
C THR A 121 -4.85 -3.67 27.71
N LEU A 122 -3.97 -4.51 27.14
CA LEU A 122 -2.73 -4.93 27.75
C LEU A 122 -1.73 -3.78 27.82
N MET A 123 -1.27 -3.50 29.03
CA MET A 123 -0.27 -2.50 29.36
C MET A 123 0.97 -3.20 29.94
N ARG A 124 2.15 -2.63 29.71
CA ARG A 124 3.39 -3.06 30.36
C ARG A 124 3.77 -2.06 31.45
N CYS A 125 3.92 -2.52 32.69
CA CYS A 125 4.42 -1.73 33.80
C CYS A 125 5.94 -1.54 33.71
N VAL A 126 6.47 -0.49 34.32
CA VAL A 126 7.93 -0.29 34.49
C VAL A 126 8.60 -1.43 35.28
N CYS A 127 7.85 -2.17 36.10
CA CYS A 127 8.34 -3.38 36.78
C CYS A 127 8.41 -4.62 35.87
N GLY A 128 8.10 -4.50 34.58
CA GLY A 128 8.20 -5.57 33.58
C GLY A 128 6.91 -6.37 33.34
N THR A 129 5.96 -6.35 34.27
CA THR A 129 4.69 -7.09 34.16
C THR A 129 3.81 -6.56 33.03
N VAL A 130 3.24 -7.48 32.23
CA VAL A 130 2.17 -7.19 31.27
C VAL A 130 0.83 -7.54 31.93
N PHE A 131 -0.13 -6.62 31.91
CA PHE A 131 -1.41 -6.77 32.60
C PHE A 131 -2.53 -6.13 31.79
N ASP A 132 -3.76 -6.61 31.95
CA ASP A 132 -4.96 -5.98 31.37
C ASP A 132 -5.39 -4.76 32.19
N SER A 133 -5.30 -3.58 31.58
CA SER A 133 -5.67 -2.31 32.23
C SER A 133 -7.15 -2.22 32.63
N TRP A 134 -8.03 -3.03 32.03
CA TRP A 134 -9.46 -3.02 32.35
C TRP A 134 -9.82 -3.92 33.53
N LYS A 135 -8.91 -4.80 33.97
CA LYS A 135 -9.11 -5.66 35.13
C LYS A 135 -8.53 -5.01 36.38
N PRO A 136 -9.36 -4.66 37.38
CA PRO A 136 -8.87 -4.03 38.61
C PRO A 136 -7.80 -4.85 39.36
N VAL A 137 -8.01 -6.17 39.46
CA VAL A 137 -7.07 -7.10 40.10
C VAL A 137 -5.70 -7.09 39.45
N GLU A 138 -5.63 -6.96 38.12
CA GLU A 138 -4.35 -6.93 37.41
C GLU A 138 -3.75 -5.52 37.39
N SER A 139 -4.57 -4.47 37.26
CA SER A 139 -4.09 -3.08 37.06
C SER A 139 -3.76 -2.31 38.34
N TYR A 140 -4.50 -2.52 39.43
CA TYR A 140 -4.37 -1.70 40.65
C TYR A 140 -2.98 -1.82 41.30
N PRO A 141 -2.36 -3.02 41.39
CA PRO A 141 -0.99 -3.15 41.91
C PRO A 141 0.05 -2.35 41.13
N HIS A 142 -0.20 -2.04 39.86
CA HIS A 142 0.76 -1.40 38.96
C HIS A 142 0.61 0.11 38.82
N ARG A 143 -0.48 0.71 39.36
CA ARG A 143 -0.73 2.16 39.24
C ARG A 143 0.37 3.00 39.93
N ALA A 144 0.79 2.60 41.13
CA ALA A 144 1.82 3.32 41.89
C ALA A 144 3.17 3.36 41.15
N HIS A 145 3.57 2.23 40.54
CA HIS A 145 4.80 2.16 39.74
C HIS A 145 4.75 3.09 38.53
N ILE A 146 3.60 3.17 37.86
CA ILE A 146 3.41 4.04 36.69
C ILE A 146 3.46 5.51 37.08
N TYR A 147 2.76 5.92 38.16
CA TYR A 147 2.78 7.31 38.63
C TYR A 147 4.16 7.74 39.12
N ALA A 148 4.88 6.89 39.85
CA ALA A 148 6.25 7.19 40.28
C ALA A 148 7.19 7.38 39.08
N ALA A 149 7.08 6.54 38.05
CA ALA A 149 7.88 6.66 36.83
C ALA A 149 7.53 7.94 36.03
N GLN A 150 6.26 8.35 36.00
CA GLN A 150 5.83 9.59 35.34
C GLN A 150 6.33 10.83 36.08
N ALA A 151 6.24 10.84 37.42
CA ALA A 151 6.79 11.92 38.23
C ALA A 151 8.31 12.07 38.02
N GLY A 152 9.06 10.96 38.00
CA GLY A 152 10.50 10.98 37.75
C GLY A 152 10.91 11.47 36.35
N LYS A 153 10.01 11.44 35.36
CA LYS A 153 10.24 12.01 34.02
C LYS A 153 10.02 13.52 33.95
N ILE A 154 9.24 14.09 34.87
CA ILE A 154 8.91 15.53 34.90
C ILE A 154 10.02 16.34 35.59
N TYR A 155 10.79 15.71 36.49
CA TYR A 155 11.91 16.33 37.21
C TYR A 155 13.28 16.09 36.56
N ARG A 156 13.30 15.78 35.25
CA ARG A 156 14.51 15.54 34.45
C ARG A 156 14.49 16.44 33.22
#